data_AF-A0A4W5NAJ8-F1
#
_entry.id   AF-A0A4W5NAJ8-F1
#
_cell.length_a   1.000
_cell.length_b   1.000
_cell.length_c   1.000
_cell.angle_alpha   90.00
_cell.angle_beta   90.00
_cell.angle_gamma   90.00
#
_symmetry.space_group_name_H-M   'P 1'
#
loop_
_entity.id
_entity.type
_entity.pdbx_description
1 polymer ?
#
loop_
_entity_poly.entity_id
_entity_poly.type
_entity_poly.pdbx_seq_one_letter_code
_entity_poly.pdbx_strand_id
1 'polypeptide(L)'
;MPEWCVKATCSRTTVREAEVVLLQSTDEFKRWFLAKVRVMLAPGRNPFDSLETQTTPPMANGHSPHSSNSPTQEFNRKYAEYQPTQIRYFTLHSTKYYWNDEVQNFEVLTGLEDLEVTCSNIHSEHSTGLTSNQ
;
A
#
# COMPACT_ATOMS: atom_id res chain seq x y z
N MET A 1 -32.03 3.07 -1.40
CA MET A 1 -32.41 2.25 -0.23
C MET A 1 -31.29 1.38 0.39
N PRO A 2 -29.98 1.73 0.33
CA PRO A 2 -28.95 0.86 0.92
C PRO A 2 -28.88 0.91 2.46
N GLU A 3 -29.23 2.04 3.09
CA GLU A 3 -29.21 2.17 4.56
C GLU A 3 -30.16 1.17 5.25
N TRP A 4 -31.38 0.99 4.73
CA TRP A 4 -32.36 0.03 5.26
C TRP A 4 -31.88 -1.41 5.13
N CYS A 5 -31.26 -1.75 4.01
CA CYS A 5 -30.71 -3.09 3.79
C CYS A 5 -29.59 -3.37 4.83
N VAL A 6 -28.65 -2.44 5.00
CA VAL A 6 -27.58 -2.56 6.02
C VAL A 6 -28.15 -2.68 7.42
N LYS A 7 -29.12 -1.84 7.80
CA LYS A 7 -29.75 -1.90 9.12
C LYS A 7 -30.48 -3.23 9.38
N ALA A 8 -30.96 -3.89 8.33
CA ALA A 8 -31.68 -5.16 8.43
C ALA A 8 -30.75 -6.39 8.39
N THR A 9 -29.63 -6.32 7.66
CA THR A 9 -28.79 -7.50 7.35
C THR A 9 -27.37 -7.43 7.92
N CYS A 10 -26.97 -6.34 8.56
CA CYS A 10 -25.60 -6.15 9.05
C CYS A 10 -25.58 -5.73 10.52
N SER A 11 -24.57 -6.20 11.24
CA SER A 11 -24.24 -5.72 12.59
C SER A 11 -23.21 -4.60 12.52
N ARG A 12 -23.38 -3.56 13.32
CA ARG A 12 -22.41 -2.47 13.42
C ARG A 12 -21.10 -3.00 14.03
N THR A 13 -19.98 -2.69 13.39
CA THR A 13 -18.63 -3.05 13.86
C THR A 13 -17.65 -1.89 13.61
N THR A 14 -16.40 -2.07 14.01
CA THR A 14 -15.30 -1.13 13.71
C THR A 14 -15.04 -1.07 12.21
N VAL A 15 -14.60 0.09 11.71
CA VAL A 15 -14.28 0.25 10.27
C VAL A 15 -13.19 -0.75 9.86
N ARG A 16 -12.24 -1.00 10.75
CA ARG A 16 -11.18 -1.97 10.56
C ARG A 16 -11.73 -3.35 10.29
N GLU A 17 -12.71 -3.83 11.04
CA GLU A 17 -13.21 -5.22 10.92
C GLU A 17 -14.32 -5.39 9.89
N ALA A 18 -14.95 -4.29 9.45
CA ALA A 18 -16.08 -4.32 8.55
C ALA A 18 -15.78 -5.05 7.23
N GLU A 19 -16.73 -5.92 6.82
CA GLU A 19 -16.75 -6.54 5.49
C GLU A 19 -17.48 -5.68 4.46
N VAL A 20 -18.31 -4.77 4.94
CA VAL A 20 -19.13 -3.87 4.13
C VAL A 20 -19.12 -2.50 4.78
N VAL A 21 -18.88 -1.47 3.99
CA VAL A 21 -18.91 -0.07 4.42
C VAL A 21 -20.09 0.65 3.77
N LEU A 22 -20.77 1.47 4.58
CA LEU A 22 -21.83 2.36 4.14
C LEU A 22 -21.26 3.78 4.03
N LEU A 23 -21.26 4.32 2.82
CA LEU A 23 -20.63 5.59 2.47
C LEU A 23 -21.72 6.60 2.13
N GLN A 24 -21.59 7.83 2.62
CA GLN A 24 -22.50 8.93 2.27
C GLN A 24 -21.79 9.88 1.30
N SER A 25 -22.46 10.32 0.23
CA SER A 25 -21.94 11.43 -0.56
C SER A 25 -21.90 12.70 0.29
N THR A 26 -20.90 13.53 0.01
CA THR A 26 -20.76 14.87 0.58
C THR A 26 -21.54 15.92 -0.22
N ASP A 27 -22.15 15.52 -1.34
CA ASP A 27 -23.04 16.37 -2.12
C ASP A 27 -24.34 16.72 -1.37
N GLU A 28 -25.08 17.68 -1.91
CA GLU A 28 -26.37 18.13 -1.36
C GLU A 28 -27.43 17.03 -1.26
N PHE A 29 -27.24 15.93 -1.99
CA PHE A 29 -28.19 14.82 -2.06
C PHE A 29 -27.94 13.74 -1.00
N LYS A 30 -26.79 13.73 -0.33
CA LYS A 30 -26.43 12.81 0.77
C LYS A 30 -26.81 11.35 0.47
N ARG A 31 -26.52 10.91 -0.74
CA ARG A 31 -26.82 9.56 -1.21
C ARG A 31 -25.96 8.55 -0.48
N TRP A 32 -26.58 7.45 -0.09
CA TRP A 32 -25.89 6.33 0.53
C TRP A 32 -25.42 5.33 -0.53
N PHE A 33 -24.20 4.84 -0.37
CA PHE A 33 -23.57 3.83 -1.22
C PHE A 33 -23.05 2.69 -0.35
N LEU A 34 -23.14 1.48 -0.88
CA LEU A 34 -22.63 0.29 -0.23
C LEU A 34 -21.40 -0.21 -0.98
N ALA A 35 -20.30 -0.42 -0.27
CA ALA A 35 -19.11 -1.03 -0.86
C ALA A 35 -18.66 -2.25 -0.04
N LYS A 36 -18.31 -3.33 -0.75
CA LYS A 36 -17.76 -4.54 -0.14
C LYS A 36 -16.26 -4.36 0.05
N VAL A 37 -15.79 -4.54 1.29
CA VAL A 37 -14.37 -4.61 1.62
C VAL A 37 -13.83 -5.95 1.11
N ARG A 38 -12.73 -5.87 0.37
CA ARG A 38 -11.97 -6.99 -0.16
C ARG A 38 -10.63 -7.06 0.54
N VAL A 39 -10.09 -8.26 0.56
CA VAL A 39 -8.78 -8.56 1.11
C VAL A 39 -7.92 -9.16 0.00
N MET A 40 -6.71 -8.64 -0.15
CA MET A 40 -5.69 -9.21 -1.05
C MET A 40 -4.42 -9.48 -0.25
N LEU A 41 -3.81 -10.63 -0.50
CA LEU A 41 -2.47 -10.94 0.00
C LEU A 41 -1.47 -10.41 -1.01
N ALA A 42 -0.57 -9.54 -0.57
CA ALA A 42 0.51 -9.03 -1.40
C ALA A 42 1.86 -9.40 -0.79
N PRO A 43 2.84 -9.81 -1.61
CA PRO A 43 4.22 -9.90 -1.14
C PRO A 43 4.71 -8.47 -0.84
N GLY A 44 5.31 -8.27 0.33
CA GLY A 44 5.84 -6.98 0.74
C GLY A 44 5.06 -6.33 1.88
N ARG A 45 5.11 -5.00 1.95
CA ARG A 45 4.66 -4.15 3.07
C ARG A 45 3.29 -3.52 2.80
N ASN A 46 2.68 -2.89 3.82
CA ASN A 46 1.44 -2.14 3.65
C ASN A 46 1.67 -0.98 2.64
N PRO A 47 0.70 -0.64 1.75
CA PRO A 47 0.81 0.47 0.80
C PRO A 47 1.23 1.83 1.39
N PHE A 48 0.95 2.05 2.67
CA PHE A 48 1.24 3.30 3.39
C PHE A 48 2.48 3.21 4.29
N ASP A 49 3.19 2.09 4.33
CA ASP A 49 4.41 1.97 5.13
C ASP A 49 5.51 2.90 4.58
N SER A 50 6.11 3.72 5.46
CA SER A 50 7.26 4.56 5.09
C SER A 50 8.45 3.73 4.57
N LEU A 51 9.00 4.18 3.44
CA LEU A 51 10.17 3.57 2.80
C LEU A 51 11.48 3.80 3.59
N GLU A 52 11.48 4.77 4.52
CA GLU A 52 12.65 5.12 5.36
C GLU A 52 13.08 4.00 6.32
N THR A 53 12.22 3.01 6.59
CA THR A 53 12.60 1.87 7.43
C THR A 53 13.57 0.90 6.75
N GLN A 54 14.02 1.17 5.52
CA GLN A 54 15.12 0.46 4.88
C GLN A 54 16.46 0.81 5.55
N THR A 55 16.70 0.29 6.75
CA THR A 55 18.07 0.03 7.19
C THR A 55 18.52 -1.24 6.45
N THR A 56 19.21 -1.06 5.34
CA THR A 56 19.80 -2.14 4.56
C THR A 56 20.72 -2.97 5.47
N PRO A 57 20.62 -4.32 5.54
CA PRO A 57 21.70 -5.10 6.13
C PRO A 57 22.96 -4.87 5.27
N PRO A 58 24.15 -4.71 5.88
CA PRO A 58 25.37 -4.39 5.17
C PRO A 58 25.74 -5.56 4.25
N MET A 59 25.51 -5.43 2.95
CA MET A 59 26.11 -6.32 1.96
C MET A 59 27.59 -5.96 1.87
N ALA A 60 28.41 -6.68 2.66
CA ALA A 60 29.85 -6.61 2.53
C ALA A 60 30.25 -7.18 1.15
N ASN A 61 30.87 -6.34 0.31
CA ASN A 61 31.51 -6.77 -0.92
C ASN A 61 32.73 -7.64 -0.58
N GLY A 62 32.51 -8.95 -0.45
CA GLY A 62 33.57 -9.94 -0.32
C GLY A 62 33.76 -10.67 -1.64
N HIS A 63 34.90 -10.44 -2.29
CA HIS A 63 35.38 -11.23 -3.43
C HIS A 63 35.22 -12.74 -3.16
N SER A 64 34.40 -13.42 -3.96
CA SER A 64 34.40 -14.88 -4.06
C SER A 64 34.39 -15.26 -5.54
N PRO A 65 35.30 -16.15 -5.99
CA PRO A 65 35.51 -16.41 -7.40
C PRO A 65 34.30 -17.15 -7.99
N HIS A 66 33.80 -16.60 -9.10
CA HIS A 66 32.92 -17.24 -10.10
C HIS A 66 32.31 -18.59 -9.71
N SER A 67 31.04 -18.57 -9.30
CA SER A 67 30.13 -19.68 -9.55
C SER A 67 28.98 -19.15 -10.39
N SER A 68 28.91 -19.64 -11.62
CA SER A 68 27.90 -19.33 -12.62
C SER A 68 26.52 -19.78 -12.15
N ASN A 69 25.83 -18.93 -11.39
CA ASN A 69 24.40 -19.08 -11.15
C ASN A 69 23.69 -17.95 -11.90
N SER A 70 22.80 -18.36 -12.80
CA SER A 70 21.99 -17.52 -13.66
C SER A 70 21.34 -16.33 -12.93
N PRO A 71 21.24 -15.14 -13.55
CA PRO A 71 20.68 -13.93 -12.94
C PRO A 71 19.19 -14.05 -12.53
N THR A 72 18.52 -15.13 -12.91
CA THR A 72 17.13 -15.44 -12.55
C THR A 72 16.93 -15.83 -11.07
N GLN A 73 18.00 -16.25 -10.35
CA GLN A 73 17.87 -16.77 -8.98
C GLN A 73 17.98 -15.70 -7.88
N GLU A 74 18.69 -14.60 -8.11
CA GLU A 74 18.82 -13.49 -7.14
C GLU A 74 17.57 -12.61 -7.06
N PHE A 75 16.87 -12.41 -8.18
CA PHE A 75 15.64 -11.62 -8.20
C PHE A 75 14.54 -12.31 -7.39
N ASN A 76 14.47 -13.65 -7.42
CA ASN A 76 13.47 -14.42 -6.68
C ASN A 76 13.74 -14.47 -5.16
N ARG A 77 15.01 -14.44 -4.72
CA ARG A 77 15.34 -14.53 -3.30
C ARG A 77 15.01 -13.25 -2.53
N LYS A 78 15.07 -12.08 -3.18
CA LYS A 78 14.69 -10.79 -2.56
C LYS A 78 13.20 -10.70 -2.20
N TYR A 79 12.33 -11.45 -2.88
CA TYR A 79 10.89 -11.48 -2.58
C TYR A 79 10.47 -12.62 -1.65
N ALA A 80 11.32 -13.64 -1.46
CA ALA A 80 11.00 -14.83 -0.69
C ALA A 80 10.96 -14.61 0.83
N GLU A 81 11.49 -13.49 1.32
CA GLU A 81 11.61 -13.19 2.75
C GLU A 81 10.49 -12.27 3.28
N TYR A 82 9.63 -11.75 2.41
CA TYR A 82 8.50 -10.93 2.81
C TYR A 82 7.30 -11.81 3.18
N GLN A 83 6.90 -11.77 4.46
CA GLN A 83 5.63 -12.35 4.88
C GLN A 83 4.49 -11.69 4.08
N PRO A 84 3.50 -12.46 3.58
CA PRO A 84 2.38 -11.90 2.83
C PRO A 84 1.62 -10.91 3.71
N THR A 85 1.53 -9.65 3.30
CA THR A 85 0.74 -8.63 4.00
C THR A 85 -0.69 -8.65 3.51
N GLN A 86 -1.63 -8.59 4.46
CA GLN A 86 -3.06 -8.53 4.18
C GLN A 86 -3.48 -7.08 3.90
N ILE A 87 -3.75 -6.76 2.64
CA ILE A 87 -4.21 -5.43 2.23
C ILE A 87 -5.74 -5.44 2.13
N ARG A 88 -6.39 -4.57 2.91
CA ARG A 88 -7.85 -4.35 2.85
C ARG A 88 -8.15 -3.17 1.96
N TYR A 89 -9.14 -3.31 1.08
CA TYR A 89 -9.55 -2.22 0.19
C TYR A 89 -11.02 -2.36 -0.22
N PHE A 90 -11.62 -1.28 -0.69
CA PHE A 90 -12.86 -1.33 -1.44
C PHE A 90 -12.76 -0.48 -2.70
N THR A 91 -13.75 -0.57 -3.58
CA THR A 91 -13.84 0.27 -4.78
C THR A 91 -15.19 0.96 -4.79
N LEU A 92 -15.17 2.29 -4.93
CA LEU A 92 -16.35 3.13 -5.07
C LEU A 92 -16.14 4.05 -6.27
N HIS A 93 -17.09 4.06 -7.22
CA HIS A 93 -17.02 4.90 -8.43
C HIS A 93 -15.67 4.80 -9.17
N SER A 94 -15.15 3.58 -9.32
CA SER A 94 -13.85 3.27 -9.94
C SER A 94 -12.60 3.73 -9.16
N THR A 95 -12.76 4.39 -8.02
CA THR A 95 -11.65 4.73 -7.11
C THR A 95 -11.44 3.63 -6.09
N LYS A 96 -10.18 3.22 -5.88
CA LYS A 96 -9.79 2.26 -4.85
C LYS A 96 -9.39 2.98 -3.58
N TYR A 97 -9.94 2.51 -2.46
CA TYR A 97 -9.62 2.99 -1.13
C TYR A 97 -8.95 1.86 -0.36
N TYR A 98 -7.78 2.12 0.20
CA TYR A 98 -6.96 1.14 0.92
C TYR A 98 -6.94 1.47 2.40
N TRP A 99 -6.90 0.44 3.24
CA TRP A 99 -6.79 0.63 4.69
C TRP A 99 -5.40 1.16 5.05
N ASN A 100 -5.38 2.32 5.70
CA ASN A 100 -4.20 2.92 6.29
C ASN A 100 -4.24 2.68 7.81
N ASP A 101 -3.27 1.92 8.33
CA ASP A 101 -3.18 1.58 9.75
C ASP A 101 -2.74 2.78 10.61
N GLU A 102 -2.09 3.80 10.05
CA GLU A 102 -1.64 4.99 10.79
C GLU A 102 -2.83 5.88 11.17
N VAL A 103 -3.71 6.16 10.22
CA VAL A 103 -4.91 6.99 10.43
C VAL A 103 -6.16 6.18 10.79
N GLN A 104 -6.05 4.84 10.83
CA GLN A 104 -7.14 3.90 11.10
C GLN A 104 -8.37 4.16 10.20
N ASN A 105 -8.13 4.41 8.91
CA ASN A 105 -9.18 4.75 7.94
C ASN A 105 -8.83 4.28 6.52
N PHE A 106 -9.81 4.35 5.63
CA PHE A 106 -9.63 4.06 4.21
C PHE A 106 -9.25 5.32 3.42
N GLU A 107 -8.12 5.26 2.73
CA GLU A 107 -7.56 6.38 1.97
C GLU A 107 -7.30 6.00 0.50
N VAL A 108 -7.31 7.01 -0.36
CA VAL A 108 -6.93 6.86 -1.76
C VAL A 108 -5.43 7.06 -1.87
N LEU A 109 -4.75 6.20 -2.62
CA LEU A 109 -3.34 6.42 -2.96
C LEU A 109 -3.24 7.64 -3.88
N THR A 110 -2.48 8.64 -3.45
CA THR A 110 -2.23 9.87 -4.20
C THR A 110 -1.16 9.62 -5.26
N GLY A 111 -1.38 10.14 -6.47
CA GLY A 111 -0.35 10.12 -7.52
C GLY A 111 0.79 11.06 -7.17
N LEU A 112 1.96 10.84 -7.76
CA LEU A 112 3.10 11.75 -7.57
C LEU A 112 2.81 13.14 -8.16
N GLU A 113 2.00 13.18 -9.21
CA GLU A 113 1.47 14.38 -9.83
C GLU A 113 0.63 15.24 -8.87
N ASP A 114 -0.04 14.61 -7.89
CA ASP A 114 -0.87 15.31 -6.90
C ASP A 114 -0.03 15.93 -5.77
N LEU A 115 1.21 15.46 -5.58
CA LEU A 115 2.13 15.93 -4.54
C LEU A 115 2.98 17.14 -5.00
N GLU A 116 2.76 17.65 -6.22
CA GLU A 116 3.53 18.76 -6.82
C GLU A 116 5.05 18.52 -6.82
N VAL A 117 5.50 17.26 -6.83
CA VAL A 117 6.93 16.92 -6.80
C VAL A 117 7.54 17.15 -8.18
N THR A 118 8.56 17.99 -8.25
CA THR A 118 9.30 18.22 -9.50
C THR A 118 10.31 17.11 -9.75
N CYS A 119 10.62 16.82 -11.02
CA CYS A 119 11.70 15.88 -11.36
C CYS A 119 13.04 16.30 -10.74
N SER A 120 13.32 17.60 -10.61
CA SER A 120 14.54 18.08 -9.97
C SER A 120 14.62 17.71 -8.49
N ASN A 121 13.51 17.72 -7.75
CA ASN A 121 13.48 17.30 -6.35
C ASN A 121 13.84 15.80 -6.23
N ILE A 122 13.17 14.96 -7.02
CA ILE A 122 13.42 13.50 -7.07
C ILE A 122 14.89 13.22 -7.42
N HIS A 123 15.42 13.93 -8.42
CA HIS A 123 16.82 13.80 -8.78
C HIS A 123 17.73 14.24 -7.62
N SER A 124 17.49 15.40 -6.99
CA SER A 124 18.34 15.82 -5.88
C SER A 124 18.34 14.86 -4.69
N GLU A 125 17.22 14.23 -4.37
CA GLU A 125 17.08 13.30 -3.24
C GLU A 125 17.66 11.91 -3.53
N HIS A 126 17.56 11.43 -4.77
CA HIS A 126 17.86 10.03 -5.11
C HIS A 126 19.01 9.85 -6.10
N SER A 127 19.49 10.91 -6.76
CA SER A 127 20.53 10.80 -7.81
C SER A 127 21.96 10.81 -7.30
N THR A 128 22.19 11.01 -5.99
CA THR A 128 23.55 10.99 -5.42
C THR A 128 24.20 9.60 -5.48
N GLY A 129 23.43 8.57 -5.87
CA GLY A 129 23.91 7.21 -5.95
C GLY A 129 24.37 6.68 -4.59
N LEU A 130 25.04 5.53 -4.60
CA LEU A 130 25.70 5.01 -3.41
C LEU A 130 26.98 5.83 -3.18
N THR A 131 26.99 6.71 -2.18
CA THR A 131 28.20 7.44 -1.82
C THR A 131 29.21 6.47 -1.22
N SER A 132 30.39 6.37 -1.85
CA SER A 132 31.53 5.57 -1.36
C SER A 132 32.18 6.23 -0.14
N ASN A 133 31.49 6.29 0.99
CA ASN A 133 32.06 6.66 2.29
C ASN A 133 31.38 5.78 3.34
N GLN A 134 32.02 4.94 4.16
CA GLN A 134 33.41 4.54 4.38
C GLN A 134 33.36 3.18 5.12
#